data_AF-A0A6B2FYF4-F1
#
_entry.id   AF-A0A6B2FYF4-F1
#
_cell.length_a   1.000
_cell.length_b   1.000
_cell.length_c   1.000
_cell.angle_alpha   90.00
_cell.angle_beta   90.00
_cell.angle_gamma   90.00
#
_symmetry.space_group_name_H-M   'P 1'
#
loop_
_entity.id
_entity.type
_entity.pdbx_description
1 polymer ?
#
loop_
_entity_poly.entity_id
_entity_poly.type
_entity_poly.pdbx_seq_one_letter_code
_entity_poly.pdbx_strand_id
1 'polypeptide(L)'
;MLREKAGINKSKHAAVEKIVKECTENSKFYKRQTCTNNILMKECKKLCKISEKLTETELKKAEIECDKIFDTLRQDMMNAIKSRIVIAHIDMDAFYAQVEILDNSAYETAPMAVGSMSMLATSNYEARKYGVRAAMPGFIAKRLCPDLIIIPPNFKKYEKASGVIHAILSTFDAEMVSTGLDEAYINISKYFTKKESWIEDIKKIVLKIKKLIFDSTHLTCSIGVSCSGLLAKMSSNINKPNGHFILLQESINDSTISDFIFKTPVGRINGVGHVTEKHLEAIGVKTCEDIYKLRARIKLVFGSRKSLWLFNSSIGLDQQEQQTKIKSNTIGIERTFYPTTNRSDLLERCVKLASCTEKLLEDGKI
;
A
#
# COMPACT_ATOMS: atom_id res chain seq x y z
N MET A 1 11.51 -13.19 -2.22
CA MET A 1 11.69 -11.74 -2.13
C MET A 1 10.67 -11.14 -1.20
N LEU A 2 11.11 -10.87 0.02
CA LEU A 2 10.37 -10.09 1.00
C LEU A 2 10.12 -8.68 0.46
N ARG A 3 8.86 -8.24 0.38
CA ARG A 3 8.53 -6.85 0.05
C ARG A 3 9.06 -5.93 1.15
N GLU A 4 9.60 -4.79 0.73
CA GLU A 4 10.09 -3.77 1.66
C GLU A 4 8.92 -3.21 2.48
N LYS A 5 9.09 -3.16 3.81
CA LYS A 5 8.24 -2.38 4.71
C LYS A 5 9.13 -1.50 5.59
N ALA A 6 8.62 -0.34 5.99
CA ALA A 6 9.33 0.57 6.88
C ALA A 6 9.75 -0.11 8.18
N GLY A 7 10.99 0.11 8.60
CA GLY A 7 11.57 -0.47 9.82
C GLY A 7 12.09 -1.91 9.71
N ILE A 8 12.02 -2.56 8.55
CA ILE A 8 12.63 -3.88 8.36
C ILE A 8 14.13 -3.74 8.10
N ASN A 9 14.94 -4.49 8.85
CA ASN A 9 16.38 -4.55 8.63
C ASN A 9 16.73 -5.43 7.41
N LYS A 10 17.16 -4.78 6.32
CA LYS A 10 17.52 -5.46 5.06
C LYS A 10 18.66 -6.47 5.20
N SER A 11 19.61 -6.23 6.10
CA SER A 11 20.76 -7.15 6.27
C SER A 11 20.33 -8.53 6.79
N LYS A 12 19.16 -8.62 7.43
CA LYS A 12 18.62 -9.88 7.96
C LYS A 12 17.70 -10.62 6.99
N HIS A 13 17.44 -10.09 5.78
CA HIS A 13 16.50 -10.71 4.84
C HIS A 13 16.82 -12.17 4.52
N ALA A 14 18.09 -12.50 4.25
CA ALA A 14 18.49 -13.87 3.94
C ALA A 14 18.25 -14.83 5.13
N ALA A 15 18.56 -14.38 6.35
CA ALA A 15 18.31 -15.16 7.56
C ALA A 15 16.80 -15.38 7.81
N VAL A 16 15.99 -14.35 7.59
CA VAL A 16 14.53 -14.43 7.68
C VAL A 16 13.97 -15.41 6.65
N GLU A 17 14.40 -15.32 5.39
CA GLU A 17 13.95 -16.24 4.33
C GLU A 17 14.35 -17.69 4.63
N LYS A 18 15.54 -17.92 5.21
CA LYS A 18 15.97 -19.25 5.67
C LYS A 18 15.03 -19.83 6.73
N ILE A 19 14.78 -19.09 7.81
CA ILE A 19 13.89 -19.55 8.89
C ILE A 19 12.47 -19.78 8.39
N VAL A 20 11.95 -18.89 7.55
CA VAL A 20 10.62 -19.05 6.94
C VAL A 20 10.57 -20.34 6.12
N LYS A 21 11.61 -20.64 5.33
CA LYS A 21 11.69 -21.87 4.54
C LYS A 21 11.71 -23.10 5.43
N GLU A 22 12.58 -23.14 6.44
CA GLU A 22 12.66 -24.25 7.41
C GLU A 22 11.32 -24.52 8.11
N CYS A 23 10.58 -23.46 8.46
CA CYS A 23 9.29 -23.59 9.12
C CYS A 23 8.17 -24.06 8.18
N THR A 24 8.34 -23.95 6.85
CA THR A 24 7.23 -24.10 5.90
C THR A 24 7.43 -25.19 4.85
N GLU A 25 8.67 -25.63 4.58
CA GLU A 25 9.03 -26.48 3.43
C GLU A 25 8.15 -27.72 3.24
N ASN A 26 7.68 -28.35 4.32
CA ASN A 26 6.87 -29.56 4.26
C ASN A 26 5.35 -29.31 4.41
N SER A 27 4.94 -28.05 4.58
CA SER A 27 3.55 -27.69 4.79
C SER A 27 2.70 -27.78 3.50
N LYS A 28 1.39 -28.05 3.65
CA LYS A 28 0.42 -27.97 2.54
C LYS A 28 0.40 -26.56 1.91
N PHE A 29 0.57 -25.53 2.74
CA PHE A 29 0.65 -24.14 2.30
C PHE A 29 1.85 -23.92 1.36
N TYR A 30 3.05 -24.38 1.74
CA TYR A 30 4.24 -24.25 0.91
C TYR A 30 4.11 -24.99 -0.41
N LYS A 31 3.57 -26.22 -0.40
CA LYS A 31 3.30 -26.98 -1.65
C LYS A 31 2.36 -26.22 -2.59
N ARG A 32 1.27 -25.63 -2.04
CA ARG A 32 0.34 -24.78 -2.81
C ARG A 32 1.05 -23.54 -3.35
N GLN A 33 1.84 -22.85 -2.52
CA GLN A 33 2.58 -21.66 -2.93
C GLN A 33 3.58 -21.96 -4.05
N THR A 34 4.29 -23.09 -3.97
CA THR A 34 5.19 -23.57 -5.02
C THR A 34 4.44 -23.84 -6.33
N CYS A 35 3.26 -24.46 -6.27
CA CYS A 35 2.41 -24.65 -7.45
C CYS A 35 1.99 -23.29 -8.05
N THR A 36 1.50 -22.36 -7.24
CA THR A 36 1.14 -21.00 -7.68
C THR A 36 2.34 -20.28 -8.31
N ASN A 37 3.51 -20.37 -7.69
CA ASN A 37 4.74 -19.76 -8.24
C ASN A 37 5.13 -20.40 -9.57
N ASN A 38 4.99 -21.72 -9.72
CA ASN A 38 5.25 -22.40 -11.00
C ASN A 38 4.29 -21.94 -12.10
N ILE A 39 3.01 -21.70 -11.78
CA ILE A 39 2.03 -21.13 -12.71
C ILE A 39 2.46 -19.72 -13.11
N LEU A 40 2.78 -18.86 -12.13
CA LEU A 40 3.29 -17.51 -12.39
C LEU A 40 4.53 -17.53 -13.30
N MET A 41 5.48 -18.43 -13.05
CA MET A 41 6.69 -18.55 -13.89
C MET A 41 6.36 -19.02 -15.31
N LYS A 42 5.35 -19.89 -15.50
CA LYS A 42 4.88 -20.27 -16.84
C LYS A 42 4.23 -19.08 -17.57
N GLU A 43 3.44 -18.27 -16.86
CA GLU A 43 2.86 -17.04 -17.40
C GLU A 43 3.95 -16.04 -17.81
N CYS A 44 4.94 -15.80 -16.93
CA CYS A 44 6.09 -14.93 -17.24
C CYS A 44 6.82 -15.40 -18.51
N LYS A 45 7.07 -16.71 -18.65
CA LYS A 45 7.67 -17.28 -19.87
C LYS A 45 6.80 -17.05 -21.10
N LYS A 46 5.47 -17.14 -20.98
CA LYS A 46 4.54 -16.86 -22.08
C LYS A 46 4.60 -15.38 -22.49
N LEU A 47 4.58 -14.47 -21.53
CA LEU A 47 4.69 -13.02 -21.77
C LEU A 47 6.03 -12.66 -22.42
N CYS A 48 7.12 -13.26 -21.95
CA CYS A 48 8.46 -13.11 -22.54
C CYS A 48 8.47 -13.57 -24.01
N LYS A 49 7.93 -14.75 -24.32
CA LYS A 49 7.81 -15.24 -25.71
C LYS A 49 6.94 -14.35 -26.59
N ILE A 50 5.85 -13.78 -26.06
CA ILE A 50 5.03 -12.81 -26.81
C ILE A 50 5.87 -11.57 -27.10
N SER A 51 6.58 -11.05 -26.10
CA SER A 51 7.45 -9.89 -26.21
C SER A 51 8.60 -10.09 -27.21
N GLU A 52 9.20 -11.27 -27.27
CA GLU A 52 10.30 -11.61 -28.19
C GLU A 52 9.85 -11.73 -29.65
N LYS A 53 8.56 -12.02 -29.89
CA LYS A 53 7.99 -12.16 -31.24
C LYS A 53 7.55 -10.83 -31.86
N LEU A 54 7.53 -9.74 -31.07
CA LEU A 54 7.12 -8.43 -31.56
C LEU A 54 8.11 -7.93 -32.62
N THR A 55 7.60 -7.58 -33.78
CA THR A 55 8.40 -7.02 -34.87
C THR A 55 8.72 -5.55 -34.61
N GLU A 56 9.82 -5.07 -35.20
CA GLU A 56 10.18 -3.65 -35.12
C GLU A 56 9.08 -2.74 -35.69
N THR A 57 8.37 -3.18 -36.72
CA THR A 57 7.25 -2.45 -37.33
C THR A 57 6.07 -2.31 -36.36
N GLU A 58 5.69 -3.39 -35.66
CA GLU A 58 4.62 -3.34 -34.64
C GLU A 58 5.00 -2.43 -33.48
N LEU A 59 6.26 -2.51 -33.03
CA LEU A 59 6.77 -1.68 -31.95
C LEU A 59 6.72 -0.20 -32.35
N LYS A 60 7.25 0.19 -33.51
CA LYS A 60 7.22 1.58 -34.00
C LYS A 60 5.80 2.13 -34.10
N LYS A 61 4.86 1.34 -34.62
CA LYS A 61 3.45 1.74 -34.70
C LYS A 61 2.85 1.98 -33.30
N ALA A 62 3.09 1.08 -32.37
CA ALA A 62 2.61 1.20 -30.99
C ALA A 62 3.31 2.33 -30.21
N GLU A 63 4.59 2.62 -30.51
CA GLU A 63 5.32 3.75 -29.92
C GLU A 63 4.64 5.07 -30.26
N ILE A 64 4.28 5.29 -31.52
CA ILE A 64 3.57 6.50 -31.95
C ILE A 64 2.22 6.67 -31.23
N GLU A 65 1.47 5.58 -31.03
CA GLU A 65 0.22 5.63 -30.26
C GLU A 65 0.50 5.96 -28.78
N CYS A 66 1.49 5.30 -28.18
CA CYS A 66 1.84 5.50 -26.79
C CYS A 66 2.41 6.90 -26.53
N ASP A 67 3.17 7.46 -27.46
CA ASP A 67 3.72 8.82 -27.36
C ASP A 67 2.61 9.86 -27.27
N LYS A 68 1.58 9.75 -28.10
CA LYS A 68 0.38 10.60 -28.01
C LYS A 68 -0.29 10.50 -26.64
N ILE A 69 -0.39 9.29 -26.10
CA ILE A 69 -0.94 9.08 -24.75
C ILE A 69 -0.05 9.78 -23.72
N PHE A 70 1.26 9.57 -23.76
CA PHE A 70 2.19 10.21 -22.82
C PHE A 70 2.20 11.74 -22.93
N ASP A 71 2.01 12.30 -24.12
CA ASP A 71 1.90 13.75 -24.30
C ASP A 71 0.64 14.31 -23.62
N THR A 72 -0.51 13.63 -23.76
CA THR A 72 -1.72 13.96 -23.00
C THR A 72 -1.48 13.84 -21.50
N LEU A 73 -0.91 12.72 -21.05
CA LEU A 73 -0.64 12.48 -19.63
C LEU A 73 0.34 13.52 -19.03
N ARG A 74 1.37 13.93 -19.77
CA ARG A 74 2.27 15.01 -19.35
C ARG A 74 1.52 16.34 -19.25
N GLN A 75 0.63 16.63 -20.18
CA GLN A 75 -0.20 17.84 -20.12
C GLN A 75 -1.12 17.83 -18.88
N ASP A 76 -1.73 16.69 -18.56
CA ASP A 76 -2.57 16.52 -17.38
C ASP A 76 -1.78 16.70 -16.08
N MET A 77 -0.58 16.11 -16.02
CA MET A 77 0.34 16.32 -14.91
C MET A 77 0.71 17.80 -14.77
N MET A 78 1.07 18.47 -15.86
CA MET A 78 1.37 19.91 -15.85
C MET A 78 0.17 20.75 -15.43
N ASN A 79 -1.05 20.38 -15.83
CA ASN A 79 -2.28 21.04 -15.41
C ASN A 79 -2.51 20.84 -13.90
N ALA A 80 -2.28 19.64 -13.37
CA ALA A 80 -2.38 19.37 -11.94
C ALA A 80 -1.38 20.23 -11.13
N ILE A 81 -0.12 20.31 -11.57
CA ILE A 81 0.90 21.16 -10.95
C ILE A 81 0.49 22.64 -11.00
N LYS A 82 0.03 23.14 -12.15
CA LYS A 82 -0.47 24.53 -12.31
C LYS A 82 -1.68 24.82 -11.43
N SER A 83 -2.58 23.85 -11.27
CA SER A 83 -3.76 23.98 -10.42
C SER A 83 -3.40 24.06 -8.93
N ARG A 84 -2.17 23.65 -8.56
CA ARG A 84 -1.66 23.60 -7.18
C ARG A 84 -2.54 22.79 -6.24
N ILE A 85 -3.07 21.67 -6.77
CA ILE A 85 -3.68 20.65 -5.93
C ILE A 85 -2.57 20.02 -5.08
N VAL A 86 -2.79 19.99 -3.77
CA VAL A 86 -1.89 19.38 -2.80
C VAL A 86 -2.68 18.41 -1.94
N ILE A 87 -2.34 17.15 -2.10
CA ILE A 87 -2.93 16.02 -1.39
C ILE A 87 -1.94 15.56 -0.32
N ALA A 88 -2.42 15.41 0.91
CA ALA A 88 -1.69 14.76 1.97
C ALA A 88 -2.27 13.37 2.22
N HIS A 89 -1.41 12.37 2.24
CA HIS A 89 -1.72 11.01 2.68
C HIS A 89 -1.18 10.81 4.08
N ILE A 90 -2.06 10.49 5.03
CA ILE A 90 -1.77 10.25 6.44
C ILE A 90 -1.83 8.74 6.68
N ASP A 91 -0.78 8.19 7.28
CA ASP A 91 -0.62 6.76 7.55
C ASP A 91 -0.11 6.55 8.98
N MET A 92 -0.96 6.02 9.86
CA MET A 92 -0.62 5.83 11.27
C MET A 92 0.50 4.80 11.45
N ASP A 93 1.46 5.09 12.33
CA ASP A 93 2.65 4.27 12.44
C ASP A 93 2.42 3.01 13.28
N ALA A 94 2.48 1.85 12.61
CA ALA A 94 2.22 0.55 13.25
C ALA A 94 0.91 0.53 14.06
N PHE A 95 -0.18 1.05 13.48
CA PHE A 95 -1.40 1.48 14.16
C PHE A 95 -1.87 0.58 15.32
N TYR A 96 -2.23 -0.68 15.07
CA TYR A 96 -2.73 -1.53 16.16
C TYR A 96 -1.70 -1.76 17.26
N ALA A 97 -0.41 -1.86 16.92
CA ALA A 97 0.64 -2.05 17.92
C ALA A 97 0.82 -0.79 18.79
N GLN A 98 0.80 0.41 18.21
CA GLN A 98 0.88 1.64 19.01
C GLN A 98 -0.33 1.84 19.91
N VAL A 99 -1.54 1.43 19.48
CA VAL A 99 -2.74 1.47 20.34
C VAL A 99 -2.58 0.54 21.54
N GLU A 100 -2.07 -0.67 21.36
CA GLU A 100 -1.85 -1.59 22.49
C GLU A 100 -0.69 -1.15 23.40
N ILE A 101 0.30 -0.41 22.88
CA ILE A 101 1.39 0.19 23.70
C ILE A 101 0.84 1.23 24.69
N LEU A 102 -0.24 1.95 24.35
CA LEU A 102 -0.83 2.95 25.26
C LEU A 102 -1.33 2.34 26.58
N ASP A 103 -1.80 1.08 26.54
CA ASP A 103 -2.29 0.40 27.73
C ASP A 103 -1.18 -0.21 28.58
N ASN A 104 0.02 -0.40 28.00
CA ASN A 104 1.16 -0.96 28.71
C ASN A 104 2.49 -0.48 28.08
N SER A 105 3.11 0.49 28.75
CA SER A 105 4.38 1.09 28.32
C SER A 105 5.55 0.10 28.24
N ALA A 106 5.48 -1.07 28.90
CA ALA A 106 6.49 -2.11 28.76
C ALA A 106 6.61 -2.65 27.32
N TYR A 107 5.58 -2.48 26.49
CA TYR A 107 5.59 -2.89 25.08
C TYR A 107 6.34 -1.94 24.15
N GLU A 108 6.69 -0.74 24.60
CA GLU A 108 7.40 0.25 23.78
C GLU A 108 8.80 -0.23 23.41
N THR A 109 9.50 -0.85 24.37
CA THR A 109 10.88 -1.33 24.20
C THR A 109 10.96 -2.83 23.91
N ALA A 110 9.87 -3.57 24.09
CA ALA A 110 9.81 -5.00 23.81
C ALA A 110 9.37 -5.28 22.36
N PRO A 111 9.90 -6.32 21.68
CA PRO A 111 9.37 -6.74 20.39
C PRO A 111 7.94 -7.26 20.57
N MET A 112 6.97 -6.62 19.92
CA MET A 112 5.57 -7.03 20.00
C MET A 112 4.85 -7.02 18.64
N ALA A 113 3.80 -7.83 18.55
CA ALA A 113 2.91 -7.91 17.40
C ALA A 113 1.45 -8.07 17.82
N VAL A 114 0.54 -7.58 16.98
CA VAL A 114 -0.90 -7.78 17.16
C VAL A 114 -1.36 -8.89 16.23
N GLY A 115 -2.10 -9.86 16.76
CA GLY A 115 -2.66 -10.97 16.00
C GLY A 115 -2.74 -12.24 16.83
N SER A 116 -2.34 -13.36 16.24
CA SER A 116 -2.34 -14.68 16.85
C SER A 116 -1.17 -15.52 16.36
N MET A 117 -1.01 -16.71 16.94
CA MET A 117 -0.06 -17.71 16.42
C MET A 117 -0.32 -18.07 14.95
N SER A 118 -1.57 -17.96 14.48
CA SER A 118 -1.94 -18.25 13.10
C SER A 118 -1.59 -17.13 12.12
N MET A 119 -1.79 -15.87 12.52
CA MET A 119 -1.53 -14.71 11.65
C MET A 119 -1.35 -13.43 12.46
N LEU A 120 -0.36 -12.63 12.07
CA LEU A 120 -0.12 -11.30 12.60
C LEU A 120 -0.76 -10.22 11.71
N ALA A 121 -1.51 -9.31 12.34
CA ALA A 121 -2.10 -8.14 11.70
C ALA A 121 -1.05 -7.02 11.52
N THR A 122 -0.22 -6.78 12.53
CA THR A 122 0.91 -5.83 12.46
C THR A 122 1.96 -6.14 13.52
N SER A 123 3.08 -5.43 13.48
CA SER A 123 4.17 -5.49 14.47
C SER A 123 4.74 -4.10 14.73
N ASN A 124 5.21 -3.88 15.97
CA ASN A 124 5.92 -2.65 16.32
C ASN A 124 7.31 -2.61 15.65
N TYR A 125 7.93 -1.44 15.66
CA TYR A 125 9.23 -1.25 14.99
C TYR A 125 10.35 -2.09 15.62
N GLU A 126 10.30 -2.37 16.92
CA GLU A 126 11.24 -3.28 17.59
C GLU A 126 11.19 -4.70 17.03
N ALA A 127 9.99 -5.27 16.85
CA ALA A 127 9.84 -6.59 16.25
C ALA A 127 10.25 -6.61 14.76
N ARG A 128 10.07 -5.50 14.02
CA ARG A 128 10.48 -5.40 12.60
C ARG A 128 11.99 -5.50 12.41
N LYS A 129 12.81 -5.14 13.41
CA LYS A 129 14.28 -5.35 13.41
C LYS A 129 14.67 -6.84 13.31
N TYR A 130 13.77 -7.76 13.64
CA TYR A 130 13.93 -9.21 13.50
C TYR A 130 13.27 -9.78 12.24
N GLY A 131 12.67 -8.92 11.41
CA GLY A 131 11.94 -9.32 10.20
C GLY A 131 10.47 -9.71 10.44
N VAL A 132 9.97 -9.60 11.68
CA VAL A 132 8.56 -9.82 12.02
C VAL A 132 7.71 -8.72 11.40
N ARG A 133 6.66 -9.10 10.67
CA ARG A 133 5.81 -8.17 9.90
C ARG A 133 4.37 -8.66 9.80
N ALA A 134 3.46 -7.77 9.41
CA ALA A 134 2.08 -8.13 9.07
C ALA A 134 2.01 -9.22 7.98
N ALA A 135 0.93 -10.01 8.01
CA ALA A 135 0.68 -11.17 7.16
C ALA A 135 1.70 -12.31 7.32
N MET A 136 2.49 -12.30 8.40
CA MET A 136 3.33 -13.43 8.82
C MET A 136 2.58 -14.27 9.87
N PRO A 137 2.64 -15.61 9.80
CA PRO A 137 2.14 -16.45 10.89
C PRO A 137 2.90 -16.21 12.19
N GLY A 138 2.19 -16.11 13.32
CA GLY A 138 2.79 -15.83 14.62
C GLY A 138 3.80 -16.89 15.08
N PHE A 139 3.58 -18.17 14.73
CA PHE A 139 4.53 -19.24 15.04
C PHE A 139 5.89 -19.05 14.33
N ILE A 140 5.89 -18.53 13.09
CA ILE A 140 7.12 -18.20 12.36
C ILE A 140 7.76 -16.96 12.99
N ALA A 141 6.97 -15.96 13.33
CA ALA A 141 7.47 -14.75 13.98
C ALA A 141 8.17 -15.05 15.32
N LYS A 142 7.62 -15.97 16.12
CA LYS A 142 8.24 -16.49 17.34
C LYS A 142 9.57 -17.22 17.10
N ARG A 143 9.75 -17.85 15.93
CA ARG A 143 11.04 -18.44 15.54
C ARG A 143 12.07 -17.38 15.16
N LEU A 144 11.64 -16.26 14.57
CA LEU A 144 12.51 -15.12 14.26
C LEU A 144 12.89 -14.32 15.51
N CYS A 145 11.98 -14.25 16.49
CA CYS A 145 12.14 -13.52 17.74
C CYS A 145 11.45 -14.30 18.87
N PRO A 146 12.20 -15.14 19.62
CA PRO A 146 11.64 -15.96 20.70
C PRO A 146 10.89 -15.14 21.77
N ASP A 147 11.42 -13.95 22.07
CA ASP A 147 10.87 -13.03 23.08
C ASP A 147 9.66 -12.20 22.57
N LEU A 148 9.23 -12.40 21.32
CA LEU A 148 8.13 -11.64 20.70
C LEU A 148 6.82 -11.77 21.49
N ILE A 149 6.25 -10.66 21.93
CA ILE A 149 4.93 -10.65 22.57
C ILE A 149 3.85 -10.59 21.48
N ILE A 150 2.87 -11.50 21.52
CA ILE A 150 1.74 -11.51 20.56
C ILE A 150 0.46 -11.17 21.32
N ILE A 151 -0.15 -10.04 20.97
CA ILE A 151 -1.35 -9.50 21.61
C ILE A 151 -2.57 -9.76 20.70
N PRO A 152 -3.67 -10.35 21.21
CA PRO A 152 -4.91 -10.47 20.44
C PRO A 152 -5.47 -9.12 19.99
N PRO A 153 -6.05 -9.00 18.78
CA PRO A 153 -6.56 -7.73 18.29
C PRO A 153 -7.79 -7.25 19.07
N ASN A 154 -7.84 -5.96 19.40
CA ASN A 154 -9.01 -5.30 19.98
C ASN A 154 -9.59 -4.22 19.04
N PHE A 155 -10.47 -4.64 18.12
CA PHE A 155 -11.05 -3.75 17.11
C PHE A 155 -11.84 -2.57 17.70
N LYS A 156 -12.48 -2.73 18.87
CA LYS A 156 -13.18 -1.61 19.52
C LYS A 156 -12.24 -0.46 19.87
N LYS A 157 -11.03 -0.76 20.37
CA LYS A 157 -10.00 0.27 20.65
C LYS A 157 -9.54 0.93 19.35
N TYR A 158 -9.31 0.13 18.31
CA TYR A 158 -8.80 0.61 17.03
C TYR A 158 -9.83 1.52 16.33
N GLU A 159 -11.09 1.14 16.31
CA GLU A 159 -12.20 1.94 15.79
C GLU A 159 -12.37 3.24 16.58
N LYS A 160 -12.25 3.20 17.91
CA LYS A 160 -12.31 4.41 18.74
C LYS A 160 -11.17 5.39 18.42
N ALA A 161 -9.92 4.89 18.35
CA ALA A 161 -8.78 5.72 18.01
C ALA A 161 -8.89 6.30 16.58
N SER A 162 -9.29 5.46 15.62
CA SER A 162 -9.56 5.86 14.24
C SER A 162 -10.64 6.94 14.14
N GLY A 163 -11.73 6.82 14.91
CA GLY A 163 -12.80 7.82 14.97
C GLY A 163 -12.30 9.20 15.39
N VAL A 164 -11.42 9.27 16.39
CA VAL A 164 -10.78 10.53 16.82
C VAL A 164 -9.90 11.10 15.71
N ILE A 165 -9.07 10.27 15.08
CA ILE A 165 -8.18 10.69 13.99
C ILE A 165 -8.99 11.21 12.80
N HIS A 166 -10.00 10.46 12.36
CA HIS A 166 -10.89 10.86 11.28
C HIS A 166 -11.62 12.16 11.59
N ALA A 167 -12.11 12.35 12.83
CA ALA A 167 -12.74 13.60 13.24
C ALA A 167 -11.77 14.80 13.11
N ILE A 168 -10.52 14.64 13.53
CA ILE A 168 -9.47 15.66 13.37
C ILE A 168 -9.25 15.96 11.87
N LEU A 169 -9.02 14.93 11.06
CA LEU A 169 -8.73 15.08 9.63
C LEU A 169 -9.90 15.69 8.86
N SER A 170 -11.15 15.39 9.23
CA SER A 170 -12.34 16.01 8.64
C SER A 170 -12.45 17.52 8.88
N THR A 171 -11.78 18.06 9.90
CA THR A 171 -11.68 19.52 10.06
C THR A 171 -10.75 20.18 9.02
N PHE A 172 -9.81 19.40 8.47
CA PHE A 172 -8.92 19.85 7.41
C PHE A 172 -9.58 19.70 6.04
N ASP A 173 -10.26 18.58 5.82
CA ASP A 173 -10.96 18.31 4.58
C ASP A 173 -12.28 17.56 4.83
N ALA A 174 -13.40 18.23 4.52
CA ALA A 174 -14.72 17.63 4.66
C ALA A 174 -14.97 16.51 3.64
N GLU A 175 -14.22 16.51 2.53
CA GLU A 175 -14.27 15.50 1.48
C GLU A 175 -13.17 14.45 1.65
N MET A 176 -12.57 14.35 2.85
CA MET A 176 -11.54 13.35 3.18
C MET A 176 -11.97 11.94 2.75
N VAL A 177 -11.02 11.21 2.19
CA VAL A 177 -11.19 9.82 1.78
C VAL A 177 -10.37 8.92 2.68
N SER A 178 -11.03 8.01 3.38
CA SER A 178 -10.38 7.00 4.21
C SER A 178 -10.30 5.66 3.47
N THR A 179 -9.15 4.99 3.55
CA THR A 179 -8.91 3.66 2.95
C THR A 179 -8.85 2.54 4.00
N GLY A 180 -9.04 2.87 5.28
CA GLY A 180 -8.96 1.94 6.40
C GLY A 180 -9.07 2.65 7.74
N LEU A 181 -8.76 1.95 8.83
CA LEU A 181 -8.78 2.57 10.17
C LEU A 181 -7.62 3.55 10.39
N ASP A 182 -6.52 3.39 9.64
CA ASP A 182 -5.24 4.05 9.87
C ASP A 182 -4.72 4.87 8.69
N GLU A 183 -5.48 4.96 7.59
CA GLU A 183 -5.06 5.63 6.37
C GLU A 183 -6.15 6.57 5.83
N ALA A 184 -5.74 7.77 5.45
CA ALA A 184 -6.63 8.77 4.87
C ALA A 184 -5.91 9.73 3.92
N TYR A 185 -6.66 10.24 2.96
CA TYR A 185 -6.27 11.28 2.02
C TYR A 185 -7.07 12.54 2.30
N ILE A 186 -6.38 13.68 2.38
CA ILE A 186 -7.00 14.99 2.51
C ILE A 186 -6.44 15.95 1.46
N ASN A 187 -7.27 16.85 0.98
CA ASN A 187 -6.90 17.97 0.13
C ASN A 187 -6.60 19.21 0.99
N ILE A 188 -5.32 19.59 1.07
CA ILE A 188 -4.86 20.74 1.86
C ILE A 188 -4.61 21.99 1.02
N SER A 189 -5.06 22.00 -0.25
CA SER A 189 -4.80 23.09 -1.21
C SER A 189 -5.26 24.47 -0.71
N LYS A 190 -6.29 24.51 0.13
CA LYS A 190 -6.87 25.75 0.68
C LYS A 190 -6.03 26.41 1.79
N TYR A 191 -5.00 25.73 2.31
CA TYR A 191 -4.27 26.17 3.51
C TYR A 191 -2.99 26.95 3.22
N PHE A 192 -2.61 27.12 1.95
CA PHE A 192 -1.45 27.92 1.57
C PHE A 192 -1.84 28.90 0.47
N THR A 193 -1.17 30.06 0.48
CA THR A 193 -1.40 31.05 -0.58
C THR A 193 -0.57 30.71 -1.80
N LYS A 194 -1.03 31.15 -2.97
CA LYS A 194 -0.33 30.97 -4.26
C LYS A 194 0.97 31.80 -4.39
N LYS A 195 1.58 32.25 -3.29
CA LYS A 195 2.76 33.11 -3.26
C LYS A 195 4.05 32.31 -3.04
N GLU A 196 5.19 32.97 -3.21
CA GLU A 196 6.51 32.46 -2.85
C GLU A 196 6.51 32.08 -1.35
N SER A 197 6.91 30.85 -0.98
CA SER A 197 6.86 30.24 0.38
C SER A 197 5.73 29.23 0.71
N TRP A 198 4.89 28.85 -0.25
CA TRP A 198 3.82 27.85 -0.03
C TRP A 198 4.27 26.47 0.51
N ILE A 199 5.51 26.02 0.25
CA ILE A 199 6.02 24.75 0.83
C ILE A 199 6.20 24.82 2.34
N GLU A 200 6.64 25.96 2.87
CA GLU A 200 6.79 26.14 4.32
C GLU A 200 5.41 26.19 5.01
N ASP A 201 4.42 26.78 4.36
CA ASP A 201 3.03 26.74 4.84
C ASP A 201 2.47 25.31 4.84
N ILE A 202 2.74 24.53 3.79
CA ILE A 202 2.38 23.10 3.75
C ILE A 202 3.03 22.35 4.91
N LYS A 203 4.33 22.57 5.16
CA LYS A 203 5.06 21.94 6.26
C LYS A 203 4.44 22.29 7.61
N LYS A 204 4.06 23.55 7.85
CA LYS A 204 3.35 23.96 9.08
C LYS A 204 2.03 23.22 9.24
N ILE A 205 1.25 23.06 8.17
CA ILE A 205 -0.02 22.31 8.20
C ILE A 205 0.22 20.83 8.51
N VAL A 206 1.21 20.21 7.87
CA VAL A 206 1.61 18.82 8.14
C VAL A 206 1.98 18.65 9.62
N LEU A 207 2.84 19.51 10.16
CA LEU A 207 3.24 19.46 11.57
C LEU A 207 2.06 19.71 12.51
N LYS A 208 1.14 20.62 12.15
CA LYS A 208 -0.09 20.86 12.91
C LYS A 208 -0.98 19.63 12.97
N ILE A 209 -1.21 18.94 11.84
CA ILE A 209 -2.00 17.71 11.78
C ILE A 209 -1.37 16.64 12.69
N LYS A 210 -0.06 16.41 12.53
CA LYS A 210 0.68 15.44 13.36
C LYS A 210 0.55 15.75 14.85
N LYS A 211 0.72 17.02 15.22
CA LYS A 211 0.59 17.48 16.60
C LYS A 211 -0.82 17.26 17.14
N LEU A 212 -1.87 17.64 16.40
CA LEU A 212 -3.26 17.43 16.85
C LEU A 212 -3.59 15.94 17.05
N ILE A 213 -3.12 15.09 16.13
CA ILE A 213 -3.30 13.63 16.25
C ILE A 213 -2.59 13.14 17.51
N PHE A 214 -1.32 13.52 17.69
CA PHE A 214 -0.53 13.10 18.84
C PHE A 214 -1.10 13.61 20.17
N ASP A 215 -1.46 14.89 20.26
CA ASP A 215 -2.03 15.49 21.47
C ASP A 215 -3.37 14.84 21.85
N SER A 216 -4.17 14.39 20.87
CA SER A 216 -5.49 13.80 21.10
C SER A 216 -5.49 12.30 21.33
N THR A 217 -4.45 11.59 20.88
CA THR A 217 -4.43 10.12 20.85
C THR A 217 -3.17 9.49 21.42
N HIS A 218 -2.10 10.28 21.60
CA HIS A 218 -0.73 9.82 21.87
C HIS A 218 -0.17 8.86 20.80
N LEU A 219 -0.79 8.82 19.62
CA LEU A 219 -0.34 8.02 18.49
C LEU A 219 0.45 8.88 17.50
N THR A 220 1.41 8.24 16.83
CA THR A 220 2.21 8.89 15.78
C THR A 220 1.74 8.47 14.39
N CYS A 221 1.97 9.36 13.43
CA CYS A 221 1.67 9.11 12.03
C CYS A 221 2.78 9.66 11.14
N SER A 222 2.85 9.11 9.93
CA SER A 222 3.71 9.59 8.87
C SER A 222 2.88 10.13 7.73
N ILE A 223 3.28 11.30 7.20
CA ILE A 223 2.51 12.04 6.20
C ILE A 223 3.32 12.23 4.93
N GLY A 224 2.76 11.82 3.80
CA GLY A 224 3.30 12.12 2.48
C GLY A 224 2.47 13.18 1.81
N VAL A 225 3.11 14.16 1.16
CA VAL A 225 2.41 15.26 0.48
C VAL A 225 2.85 15.30 -0.97
N SER A 226 1.91 15.37 -1.91
CA SER A 226 2.21 15.55 -3.33
C SER A 226 1.03 16.11 -4.12
N CYS A 227 1.16 16.20 -5.44
CA CYS A 227 0.12 16.69 -6.35
C CYS A 227 -0.93 15.63 -6.73
N SER A 228 -0.77 14.39 -6.28
CA SER A 228 -1.72 13.28 -6.47
C SER A 228 -1.74 12.37 -5.24
N GLY A 229 -2.81 11.57 -5.11
CA GLY A 229 -2.95 10.59 -4.03
C GLY A 229 -1.89 9.49 -4.12
N LEU A 230 -1.59 8.97 -5.31
CA LEU A 230 -0.56 7.98 -5.56
C LEU A 230 0.79 8.45 -5.05
N LEU A 231 1.23 9.64 -5.46
CA LEU A 231 2.51 10.19 -5.06
C LEU A 231 2.53 10.54 -3.57
N ALA A 232 1.43 11.04 -3.01
CA ALA A 232 1.32 11.29 -1.57
C ALA A 232 1.45 9.97 -0.78
N LYS A 233 0.79 8.89 -1.21
CA LYS A 233 0.90 7.55 -0.60
C LYS A 233 2.31 7.03 -0.65
N MET A 234 2.96 7.10 -1.81
CA MET A 234 4.36 6.69 -1.97
C MET A 234 5.29 7.50 -1.06
N SER A 235 5.07 8.82 -0.99
CA SER A 235 5.84 9.75 -0.16
C SER A 235 5.72 9.44 1.34
N SER A 236 4.53 9.07 1.80
CA SER A 236 4.26 8.82 3.22
C SER A 236 5.09 7.66 3.81
N ASN A 237 5.58 6.76 2.96
CA ASN A 237 6.39 5.61 3.37
C ASN A 237 7.89 5.90 3.50
N ILE A 238 8.38 7.04 2.97
CA ILE A 238 9.83 7.32 2.86
C ILE A 238 10.46 7.52 4.24
N ASN A 239 9.86 8.38 5.06
CA ASN A 239 10.42 8.80 6.35
C ASN A 239 9.72 8.13 7.55
N LYS A 240 9.09 6.97 7.37
CA LYS A 240 8.46 6.23 8.48
C LYS A 240 9.50 5.70 9.49
N PRO A 241 9.23 5.67 10.81
CA PRO A 241 8.04 6.20 11.50
C PRO A 241 8.12 7.68 11.87
N ASN A 242 6.97 8.25 12.25
CA ASN A 242 6.78 9.61 12.72
C ASN A 242 7.47 10.66 11.84
N GLY A 243 7.53 10.41 10.52
CA GLY A 243 8.15 11.31 9.56
C GLY A 243 7.13 12.11 8.77
N HIS A 244 7.64 12.90 7.83
CA HIS A 244 6.86 13.38 6.71
C HIS A 244 7.78 13.56 5.50
N PHE A 245 7.20 13.53 4.30
CA PHE A 245 7.92 13.80 3.05
C PHE A 245 7.04 14.62 2.12
N ILE A 246 7.55 15.76 1.66
CA ILE A 246 6.85 16.66 0.74
C ILE A 246 7.49 16.49 -0.63
N LEU A 247 6.76 15.86 -1.55
CA LEU A 247 7.14 15.66 -2.94
C LEU A 247 6.32 16.60 -3.81
N LEU A 248 6.78 17.84 -3.96
CA LEU A 248 6.17 18.86 -4.79
C LEU A 248 7.23 19.50 -5.68
N GLN A 249 6.81 19.99 -6.83
CA GLN A 249 7.66 20.80 -7.69
C GLN A 249 7.47 22.27 -7.34
N GLU A 250 8.57 22.99 -7.08
CA GLU A 250 8.52 24.44 -6.82
C GLU A 250 8.28 25.24 -8.10
N SER A 251 8.71 24.72 -9.26
CA SER A 251 8.58 25.37 -10.56
C SER A 251 8.35 24.36 -11.70
N ILE A 252 7.94 24.84 -12.87
CA ILE A 252 7.77 23.99 -14.08
C ILE A 252 9.11 23.36 -14.53
N ASN A 253 10.23 24.01 -14.22
CA ASN A 253 11.57 23.54 -14.58
C ASN A 253 12.17 22.57 -13.52
N ASP A 254 11.45 22.34 -12.43
CA ASP A 254 11.89 21.46 -11.35
C ASP A 254 11.65 20.00 -11.76
N SER A 255 12.71 19.21 -11.87
CA SER A 255 12.61 17.78 -12.22
C SER A 255 12.32 16.87 -11.03
N THR A 256 12.14 17.40 -9.80
CA THR A 256 12.05 16.62 -8.56
C THR A 256 11.06 15.46 -8.63
N ILE A 257 9.83 15.69 -9.12
CA ILE A 257 8.82 14.63 -9.25
C ILE A 257 9.25 13.59 -10.29
N SER A 258 9.74 14.03 -11.45
CA SER A 258 10.23 13.15 -12.51
C SER A 258 11.42 12.29 -12.03
N ASP A 259 12.38 12.89 -11.34
CA ASP A 259 13.58 12.21 -10.80
C ASP A 259 13.21 11.18 -9.73
N PHE A 260 12.26 11.52 -8.86
CA PHE A 260 11.71 10.60 -7.88
C PHE A 260 11.03 9.41 -8.55
N ILE A 261 10.15 9.69 -9.50
CA ILE A 261 9.34 8.66 -10.17
C ILE A 261 10.22 7.74 -11.01
N PHE A 262 11.09 8.27 -11.87
CA PHE A 262 11.89 7.46 -12.80
C PHE A 262 12.78 6.44 -12.11
N LYS A 263 13.34 6.78 -10.95
CA LYS A 263 14.17 5.87 -10.15
C LYS A 263 13.36 4.89 -9.31
N THR A 264 12.04 5.05 -9.22
CA THR A 264 11.20 4.21 -8.38
C THR A 264 11.01 2.82 -9.01
N PRO A 265 11.28 1.73 -8.27
CA PRO A 265 10.94 0.38 -8.72
C PRO A 265 9.43 0.21 -8.88
N VAL A 266 9.00 -0.50 -9.92
CA VAL A 266 7.56 -0.69 -10.22
C VAL A 266 6.79 -1.35 -9.06
N GLY A 267 7.45 -2.22 -8.28
CA GLY A 267 6.85 -2.86 -7.11
C GLY A 267 6.49 -1.90 -5.95
N ARG A 268 6.98 -0.65 -5.99
CA ARG A 268 6.61 0.41 -5.02
C ARG A 268 5.41 1.24 -5.45
N ILE A 269 4.96 1.12 -6.70
CA ILE A 269 3.74 1.78 -7.17
C ILE A 269 2.54 1.14 -6.47
N ASN A 270 1.68 1.96 -5.85
CA ASN A 270 0.46 1.45 -5.24
C ASN A 270 -0.42 0.76 -6.31
N GLY A 271 -0.90 -0.45 -6.01
CA GLY A 271 -1.61 -1.30 -6.96
C GLY A 271 -0.74 -2.28 -7.76
N VAL A 272 0.59 -2.14 -7.77
CA VAL A 272 1.48 -3.17 -8.36
C VAL A 272 1.76 -4.26 -7.31
N GLY A 273 0.98 -5.33 -7.39
CA GLY A 273 1.18 -6.57 -6.63
C GLY A 273 2.33 -7.43 -7.14
N HIS A 274 2.69 -8.48 -6.37
CA HIS A 274 3.84 -9.35 -6.67
C HIS A 274 3.75 -10.00 -8.05
N VAL A 275 2.53 -10.39 -8.46
CA VAL A 275 2.27 -10.99 -9.77
C VAL A 275 2.55 -9.99 -10.89
N THR A 276 1.96 -8.79 -10.82
CA THR A 276 2.16 -7.73 -11.82
C THR A 276 3.62 -7.33 -11.93
N GLU A 277 4.30 -7.17 -10.79
CA GLU A 277 5.74 -6.88 -10.73
C GLU A 277 6.54 -7.97 -11.47
N LYS A 278 6.27 -9.25 -11.22
CA LYS A 278 6.94 -10.37 -11.92
C LYS A 278 6.63 -10.43 -13.40
N HIS A 279 5.39 -10.12 -13.81
CA HIS A 279 5.02 -10.04 -15.22
C HIS A 279 5.76 -8.89 -15.94
N LEU A 280 5.93 -7.74 -15.28
CA LEU A 280 6.69 -6.60 -15.80
C LEU A 280 8.18 -6.92 -15.91
N GLU A 281 8.77 -7.49 -14.85
CA GLU A 281 10.17 -7.93 -14.86
C GLU A 281 10.47 -8.91 -16.01
N ALA A 282 9.52 -9.80 -16.32
CA ALA A 282 9.67 -10.80 -17.37
C ALA A 282 9.84 -10.20 -18.78
N ILE A 283 9.43 -8.95 -19.00
CA ILE A 283 9.62 -8.22 -20.26
C ILE A 283 10.66 -7.10 -20.16
N GLY A 284 11.43 -7.07 -19.07
CA GLY A 284 12.52 -6.12 -18.83
C GLY A 284 12.14 -4.83 -18.10
N VAL A 285 10.91 -4.70 -17.57
CA VAL A 285 10.46 -3.50 -16.87
C VAL A 285 10.70 -3.64 -15.36
N LYS A 286 11.57 -2.79 -14.80
CA LYS A 286 11.91 -2.80 -13.36
C LYS A 286 11.62 -1.48 -12.67
N THR A 287 11.76 -0.36 -13.37
CA THR A 287 11.50 0.99 -12.84
C THR A 287 10.35 1.68 -13.56
N CYS A 288 9.86 2.78 -13.00
CA CYS A 288 8.89 3.63 -13.72
C CYS A 288 9.48 4.21 -15.02
N GLU A 289 10.79 4.48 -15.06
CA GLU A 289 11.46 4.91 -16.30
C GLU A 289 11.36 3.83 -17.40
N ASP A 290 11.51 2.56 -17.03
CA ASP A 290 11.37 1.44 -17.95
C ASP A 290 9.94 1.36 -18.53
N ILE A 291 8.92 1.82 -17.80
CA ILE A 291 7.54 1.86 -18.31
C ILE A 291 7.45 2.78 -19.54
N TYR A 292 8.10 3.94 -19.50
CA TYR A 292 8.15 4.84 -20.66
C TYR A 292 9.04 4.26 -21.78
N LYS A 293 10.24 3.77 -21.44
CA LYS A 293 11.17 3.19 -22.42
C LYS A 293 10.57 2.00 -23.16
N LEU A 294 9.78 1.17 -22.49
CA LEU A 294 9.16 -0.04 -23.04
C LEU A 294 7.65 0.10 -23.25
N ARG A 295 7.12 1.32 -23.36
CA ARG A 295 5.68 1.61 -23.48
C ARG A 295 4.97 0.82 -24.57
N ALA A 296 5.54 0.74 -25.77
CA ALA A 296 4.96 -0.01 -26.87
C ALA A 296 4.90 -1.51 -26.59
N ARG A 297 5.98 -2.07 -26.04
CA ARG A 297 6.04 -3.47 -25.62
C ARG A 297 5.00 -3.76 -24.54
N ILE A 298 4.86 -2.89 -23.53
CA ILE A 298 3.85 -3.01 -22.47
C ILE A 298 2.44 -3.00 -23.07
N LYS A 299 2.14 -2.06 -23.98
CA LYS A 299 0.84 -1.96 -24.67
C LYS A 299 0.50 -3.23 -25.43
N LEU A 300 1.44 -3.76 -26.22
CA LEU A 300 1.23 -4.95 -27.04
C LEU A 300 1.12 -6.24 -26.22
N VAL A 301 1.87 -6.36 -25.12
CA VAL A 301 1.87 -7.56 -24.26
C VAL A 301 0.66 -7.60 -23.32
N PHE A 302 0.27 -6.46 -22.73
CA PHE A 302 -0.75 -6.40 -21.67
C PHE A 302 -2.10 -5.85 -22.11
N GLY A 303 -2.18 -5.23 -23.30
CA GLY A 303 -3.38 -4.59 -23.81
C GLY A 303 -3.67 -3.22 -23.18
N SER A 304 -4.61 -2.50 -23.80
CA SER A 304 -4.86 -1.08 -23.56
C SER A 304 -5.18 -0.70 -22.11
N ARG A 305 -6.02 -1.49 -21.42
CA ARG A 305 -6.49 -1.12 -20.08
C ARG A 305 -5.36 -1.15 -19.05
N LYS A 306 -4.59 -2.24 -19.02
CA LYS A 306 -3.48 -2.41 -18.09
C LYS A 306 -2.33 -1.48 -18.44
N SER A 307 -2.02 -1.30 -19.73
CA SER A 307 -0.96 -0.37 -20.15
C SER A 307 -1.30 1.08 -19.79
N LEU A 308 -2.54 1.52 -20.03
CA LEU A 308 -2.95 2.88 -19.69
C LEU A 308 -2.87 3.14 -18.19
N TRP A 309 -3.31 2.19 -17.35
CA TRP A 309 -3.15 2.29 -15.90
C TRP A 309 -1.68 2.41 -15.50
N LEU A 310 -0.80 1.56 -16.06
CA LEU A 310 0.64 1.63 -15.82
C LEU A 310 1.25 2.97 -16.27
N PHE A 311 0.83 3.51 -17.41
CA PHE A 311 1.34 4.79 -17.92
C PHE A 311 0.97 5.94 -17.00
N ASN A 312 -0.29 6.02 -16.56
CA ASN A 312 -0.73 6.99 -15.56
C ASN A 312 0.11 6.91 -14.27
N SER A 313 0.19 5.71 -13.70
CA SER A 313 0.94 5.50 -12.46
C SER A 313 2.44 5.78 -12.61
N SER A 314 3.02 5.53 -13.79
CA SER A 314 4.43 5.76 -14.09
C SER A 314 4.84 7.22 -14.19
N ILE A 315 3.87 8.15 -14.24
CA ILE A 315 4.12 9.59 -14.15
C ILE A 315 3.45 10.21 -12.91
N GLY A 316 3.02 9.37 -11.97
CA GLY A 316 2.46 9.81 -10.71
C GLY A 316 1.04 10.36 -10.82
N LEU A 317 0.34 10.11 -11.93
CA LEU A 317 -1.08 10.41 -12.03
C LEU A 317 -1.90 9.26 -11.46
N ASP A 318 -2.90 9.63 -10.65
CA ASP A 318 -4.04 8.76 -10.41
C ASP A 318 -4.99 8.87 -11.59
N GLN A 319 -5.68 7.78 -11.94
CA GLN A 319 -6.88 7.94 -12.74
C GLN A 319 -7.80 8.86 -11.95
N GLN A 320 -8.10 10.04 -12.50
CA GLN A 320 -9.04 11.02 -11.96
C GLN A 320 -10.45 10.42 -11.95
N GLU A 321 -10.68 9.42 -11.12
CA GLU A 321 -11.98 9.26 -10.52
C GLU A 321 -11.84 9.96 -9.19
N GLN A 322 -12.46 11.15 -9.14
CA GLN A 322 -12.99 11.72 -7.91
C GLN A 322 -13.34 10.55 -7.00
N GLN A 323 -12.60 10.42 -5.91
CA GLN A 323 -12.86 9.50 -4.82
C GLN A 323 -14.16 9.93 -4.12
N THR A 324 -15.24 9.99 -4.89
CA THR A 324 -16.59 9.84 -4.39
C THR A 324 -16.59 8.55 -3.60
N LYS A 325 -17.27 8.52 -2.45
CA LYS A 325 -17.47 7.31 -1.66
C LYS A 325 -18.03 6.23 -2.57
N ILE A 326 -17.16 5.38 -3.12
CA ILE A 326 -17.58 4.22 -3.90
C ILE A 326 -18.32 3.36 -2.89
N LYS A 327 -19.65 3.31 -3.01
CA LYS A 327 -20.46 2.39 -2.22
C LYS A 327 -19.94 0.99 -2.49
N SER A 328 -19.65 0.24 -1.42
CA SER A 328 -19.22 -1.14 -1.58
C SER A 328 -20.35 -1.93 -2.22
N ASN A 329 -20.11 -2.52 -3.39
CA ASN A 329 -21.13 -3.34 -4.05
C ASN A 329 -21.22 -4.76 -3.47
N THR A 330 -20.38 -5.08 -2.48
CA THR A 330 -20.29 -6.43 -1.90
C THR A 330 -20.03 -6.38 -0.40
N ILE A 331 -20.66 -7.29 0.34
CA ILE A 331 -20.36 -7.57 1.75
C ILE A 331 -20.16 -9.07 1.94
N GLY A 332 -19.29 -9.47 2.85
CA GLY A 332 -19.05 -10.88 3.12
C GLY A 332 -18.32 -11.10 4.44
N ILE A 333 -18.58 -12.27 5.02
CA ILE A 333 -17.86 -12.78 6.19
C ILE A 333 -17.26 -14.12 5.83
N GLU A 334 -15.97 -14.27 6.12
CA GLU A 334 -15.28 -15.54 6.02
C GLU A 334 -14.67 -15.93 7.37
N ARG A 335 -14.52 -17.24 7.58
CA ARG A 335 -13.85 -17.77 8.76
C ARG A 335 -13.04 -18.99 8.39
N THR A 336 -11.75 -18.98 8.71
CA THR A 336 -10.89 -20.17 8.63
C THR A 336 -11.13 -21.06 9.86
N PHE A 337 -11.21 -22.38 9.66
CA PHE A 337 -11.41 -23.38 10.70
C PHE A 337 -10.60 -24.65 10.42
N TYR A 338 -10.50 -25.55 11.40
CA TYR A 338 -9.81 -26.83 11.21
C TYR A 338 -10.54 -27.71 10.19
N PRO A 339 -9.82 -28.51 9.37
CA PRO A 339 -10.44 -29.36 8.36
C PRO A 339 -11.49 -30.31 8.97
N THR A 340 -12.67 -30.34 8.39
CA THR A 340 -13.78 -31.22 8.76
C THR A 340 -14.48 -31.73 7.50
N THR A 341 -14.96 -32.97 7.54
CA THR A 341 -15.83 -33.56 6.50
C THR A 341 -17.26 -33.74 7.01
N ASN A 342 -17.54 -33.37 8.26
CA ASN A 342 -18.86 -33.50 8.87
C ASN A 342 -19.83 -32.50 8.22
N ARG A 343 -20.78 -33.02 7.44
CA ARG A 343 -21.77 -32.22 6.72
C ARG A 343 -22.62 -31.35 7.66
N SER A 344 -23.02 -31.86 8.82
CA SER A 344 -23.86 -31.11 9.76
C SER A 344 -23.11 -29.92 10.34
N ASP A 345 -21.84 -30.09 10.75
CA ASP A 345 -20.98 -28.98 11.21
C ASP A 345 -20.74 -27.95 10.10
N LEU A 346 -20.54 -28.39 8.86
CA LEU A 346 -20.39 -27.47 7.72
C LEU A 346 -21.67 -26.65 7.46
N LEU A 347 -22.85 -27.28 7.53
CA LEU A 347 -24.13 -26.59 7.36
C LEU A 347 -24.38 -25.58 8.48
N GLU A 348 -24.09 -25.95 9.74
CA GLU A 348 -24.21 -25.04 10.88
C GLU A 348 -23.31 -23.81 10.72
N ARG A 349 -22.06 -24.00 10.25
CA ARG A 349 -21.15 -22.90 9.93
C ARG A 349 -21.70 -21.99 8.84
N CYS A 350 -22.28 -22.55 7.77
CA CYS A 350 -22.91 -21.77 6.71
C CYS A 350 -24.06 -20.91 7.24
N VAL A 351 -24.96 -21.49 8.04
CA VAL A 351 -26.07 -20.76 8.66
C VAL A 351 -25.55 -19.63 9.54
N LYS A 352 -24.55 -19.90 10.37
CA LYS A 352 -23.94 -18.89 11.24
C LYS A 352 -23.31 -17.73 10.45
N LEU A 353 -22.57 -18.02 9.38
CA LEU A 353 -21.99 -17.00 8.52
C LEU A 353 -23.07 -16.18 7.80
N ALA A 354 -24.15 -16.82 7.35
CA ALA A 354 -25.30 -16.13 6.74
C ALA A 354 -25.95 -15.16 7.73
N SER A 355 -26.28 -15.61 8.94
CA SER A 355 -26.88 -14.75 9.97
C SER A 355 -25.95 -13.60 10.40
N CYS A 356 -24.63 -13.83 10.46
CA CYS A 356 -23.70 -12.74 10.73
C CYS A 356 -23.64 -11.74 9.58
N THR A 357 -23.73 -12.20 8.33
CA THR A 357 -23.70 -11.33 7.14
C THR A 357 -24.98 -10.50 7.04
N GLU A 358 -26.13 -11.10 7.37
CA GLU A 358 -27.43 -10.42 7.47
C GLU A 358 -27.40 -9.28 8.49
N LYS A 359 -26.86 -9.51 9.68
CA LYS A 359 -26.67 -8.44 10.68
C LYS A 359 -25.81 -7.28 10.18
N LEU A 360 -24.74 -7.57 9.42
CA LEU A 360 -23.92 -6.48 8.85
C LEU A 360 -24.67 -5.67 7.79
N LEU A 361 -25.62 -6.28 7.08
CA LEU A 361 -26.51 -5.57 6.15
C LEU A 361 -27.48 -4.66 6.90
N GLU A 362 -28.09 -5.16 7.99
CA GLU A 362 -29.00 -4.40 8.85
C GLU A 362 -28.31 -3.20 9.52
N ASP A 363 -27.05 -3.36 9.93
CA ASP A 363 -26.22 -2.30 10.53
C ASP A 363 -25.83 -1.19 9.54
N GLY A 364 -26.27 -1.25 8.28
CA GLY A 364 -26.05 -0.20 7.29
C GLY A 364 -24.58 -0.07 6.85
N LYS A 365 -23.81 -1.16 6.87
CA LYS A 365 -22.38 -1.17 6.47
C LYS A 365 -22.16 -1.17 4.94
N ILE A 366 -23.15 -0.74 4.15
CA ILE A 366 -23.09 -0.57 2.69
C ILE A 366 -23.58 0.82 2.28
#